data_AF-A0A943CCT6-F1
#
_entry.id   AF-A0A943CCT6-F1
#
_cell.length_a   1.000
_cell.length_b   1.000
_cell.length_c   1.000
_cell.angle_alpha   90.00
_cell.angle_beta   90.00
_cell.angle_gamma   90.00
#
_symmetry.space_group_name_H-M   'P 1'
#
loop_
_entity.id
_entity.type
_entity.pdbx_description
1 polymer ?
#
loop_
_entity_poly.entity_id
_entity_poly.type
_entity_poly.pdbx_seq_one_letter_code
_entity_poly.pdbx_strand_id
1 'polypeptide(L)'
;MKRLEHILIVMIMFFCTYGILQYMGIQVPEIPGLKNVIVAEEETEAIFTEKLPRKYDLRETGKQPSVRSQGDLGTCWAIAASSALESSMMPREHLEFAPDHMSLRNSFGRSQNDGGDYTMVMAYLTSWQGPVLEQDDPYGDLYSPDHLDAVRHVQEIQIFKDKKYDKIKEAVYRYGAVQTSIYMDLRSSNSVSDYYNEETYAYSYPIVEAANHDILIIGWDDDYPAENFKNGVTQDGAFICQNSWGTKFADNGVFYVSYEDAKIGENSVVYTKIEQADNYDNLYQTDLCGWVGQLGYEKEDCYFANIYTADSAQNLKAVGFYALGENTEYKVYVINNYESTIDLVLKKTYTEGKIANQGFYTIPLEEEIAVEAGERFAVIVEISTPDIDFPVAVEYKSTERESYIDLSDGEGYISSNGFVWTNTEINYQSNLCLKVYADERE
;
A
#
# COMPACT_ATOMS: atom_id res chain seq x y z
N MET A 1 40.88 -2.09 -20.23
CA MET A 1 40.25 -1.66 -18.96
C MET A 1 40.70 -0.26 -18.51
N LYS A 2 41.99 0.08 -18.35
CA LYS A 2 42.42 1.44 -17.91
C LYS A 2 42.07 2.64 -18.83
N ARG A 3 41.56 2.42 -20.05
CA ARG A 3 41.19 3.49 -21.00
C ARG A 3 39.72 3.92 -20.93
N LEU A 4 38.81 3.11 -20.37
CA LEU A 4 37.40 3.52 -20.22
C LEU A 4 37.18 4.35 -18.94
N GLU A 5 37.86 4.01 -17.84
CA GLU A 5 37.80 4.78 -16.59
C GLU A 5 38.30 6.23 -16.76
N HIS A 6 39.31 6.45 -17.62
CA HIS A 6 39.79 7.79 -17.93
C HIS A 6 38.80 8.61 -18.78
N ILE A 7 37.92 7.97 -19.57
CA ILE A 7 36.93 8.68 -20.38
C ILE A 7 35.72 9.07 -19.50
N LEU A 8 35.32 8.18 -18.57
CA LEU A 8 34.22 8.44 -17.64
C LEU A 8 34.56 9.55 -16.63
N ILE A 9 35.78 9.54 -16.07
CA ILE A 9 36.25 10.60 -15.15
C ILE A 9 36.38 11.95 -15.86
N VAL A 10 36.82 11.96 -17.12
CA VAL A 10 36.90 13.18 -17.93
C VAL A 10 35.51 13.72 -18.29
N MET A 11 34.51 12.86 -18.53
CA MET A 11 33.12 13.30 -18.76
C MET A 11 32.48 13.88 -17.49
N ILE A 12 32.64 13.22 -16.33
CA ILE A 12 32.04 13.70 -15.06
C ILE A 12 32.63 15.06 -14.63
N MET A 13 33.95 15.27 -14.80
CA MET A 13 34.55 16.60 -14.55
C MET A 13 34.06 17.68 -15.54
N PHE A 14 33.73 17.30 -16.78
CA PHE A 14 33.21 18.23 -17.78
C PHE A 14 31.78 18.71 -17.45
N PHE A 15 30.93 17.83 -16.92
CA PHE A 15 29.56 18.19 -16.53
C PHE A 15 29.50 19.05 -15.27
N CYS A 16 30.32 18.75 -14.25
CA CYS A 16 30.43 19.60 -13.06
C CYS A 16 30.94 21.02 -13.39
N THR A 17 31.87 21.15 -14.35
CA THR A 17 32.39 22.46 -14.76
C THR A 17 31.43 23.22 -15.68
N TYR A 18 30.66 22.54 -16.52
CA TYR A 18 29.66 23.17 -17.39
C TYR A 18 28.50 23.80 -16.59
N GLY A 19 28.00 23.11 -15.56
CA GLY A 19 26.97 23.65 -14.65
C GLY A 19 27.44 24.88 -13.85
N ILE A 20 28.69 24.86 -13.37
CA ILE A 20 29.30 25.99 -12.65
C ILE A 20 29.51 27.20 -13.57
N LEU A 21 29.94 26.98 -14.83
CA LEU A 21 30.18 28.06 -15.79
C LEU A 21 28.89 28.78 -16.23
N GLN A 22 27.76 28.07 -16.35
CA GLN A 22 26.45 28.70 -16.58
C GLN A 22 25.97 29.50 -15.37
N TYR A 23 26.15 29.00 -14.15
CA TYR A 23 25.80 29.71 -12.92
C TYR A 23 26.61 31.02 -12.76
N MET A 24 27.83 31.05 -13.30
CA MET A 24 28.71 32.23 -13.31
C MET A 24 28.51 33.16 -14.53
N GLY A 25 27.54 32.90 -15.41
CA GLY A 25 27.21 33.76 -16.54
C GLY A 25 28.26 33.79 -17.67
N ILE A 26 29.13 32.78 -17.74
CA ILE A 26 30.18 32.70 -18.75
C ILE A 26 29.65 31.92 -19.97
N GLN A 27 29.64 32.57 -21.14
CA GLN A 27 29.13 31.97 -22.36
C GLN A 27 30.16 31.00 -22.97
N VAL A 28 29.86 29.71 -22.96
CA VAL A 28 30.72 28.65 -23.52
C VAL A 28 30.38 28.44 -25.00
N PRO A 29 31.34 28.42 -25.94
CA PRO A 29 31.06 28.24 -27.37
C PRO A 29 30.53 26.84 -27.70
N GLU A 30 29.55 26.77 -28.60
CA GLU A 30 28.97 25.51 -29.10
C GLU A 30 30.02 24.66 -29.83
N ILE A 31 30.15 23.39 -29.44
CA ILE A 31 30.99 22.41 -30.13
C ILE A 31 30.12 21.65 -31.15
N PRO A 32 30.40 21.76 -32.46
CA PRO A 32 29.60 21.07 -33.48
C PRO A 32 29.83 19.54 -33.40
N GLY A 33 28.79 18.77 -33.06
CA GLY A 33 28.83 17.30 -33.12
C GLY A 33 28.07 16.55 -32.02
N LEU A 34 27.65 17.21 -30.94
CA LEU A 34 26.76 16.64 -29.92
C LEU A 34 25.31 17.00 -30.24
N LYS A 35 24.68 16.30 -31.17
CA LYS A 35 23.22 16.28 -31.30
C LYS A 35 22.77 14.83 -31.08
N ASN A 36 21.91 14.64 -30.08
CA ASN A 36 21.25 13.38 -29.67
C ASN A 36 21.96 12.58 -28.58
N VAL A 37 22.20 13.21 -27.42
CA VAL A 37 22.13 12.46 -26.15
C VAL A 37 20.81 12.86 -25.51
N ILE A 38 19.82 11.96 -25.60
CA ILE A 38 18.62 12.04 -24.76
C ILE A 38 19.11 11.60 -23.38
N VAL A 39 19.24 12.55 -22.46
CA VAL A 39 19.42 12.26 -21.05
C VAL A 39 18.05 11.77 -20.58
N ALA A 40 17.96 10.52 -20.12
CA ALA A 40 16.80 10.05 -19.39
C ALA A 40 16.65 10.98 -18.18
N GLU A 41 15.54 11.70 -18.11
CA GLU A 41 15.17 12.43 -16.90
C GLU A 41 14.93 11.38 -15.81
N GLU A 42 15.79 11.36 -14.80
CA GLU A 42 15.45 10.74 -13.52
C GLU A 42 14.14 11.40 -13.06
N GLU A 43 13.07 10.62 -12.97
CA GLU A 43 11.85 11.01 -12.24
C GLU A 43 12.23 11.17 -10.76
N THR A 44 12.82 12.31 -10.44
CA THR A 44 12.89 12.80 -9.07
C THR A 44 11.45 13.06 -8.64
N GLU A 45 10.99 12.38 -7.59
CA GLU A 45 9.69 12.63 -6.95
C GLU A 45 9.48 14.14 -6.82
N ALA A 46 8.51 14.66 -7.56
CA ALA A 46 8.18 16.07 -7.50
C ALA A 46 7.72 16.39 -6.07
N ILE A 47 8.58 17.08 -5.30
CA ILE A 47 8.22 17.65 -4.02
C ILE A 47 6.92 18.44 -4.24
N PHE A 48 5.85 18.01 -3.57
CA PHE A 48 4.60 18.74 -3.60
C PHE A 48 4.84 20.13 -3.01
N THR A 49 4.91 21.14 -3.87
CA THR A 49 5.13 22.53 -3.50
C THR A 49 3.85 23.34 -3.52
N GLU A 50 2.72 22.70 -3.85
CA GLU A 50 1.42 23.36 -3.89
C GLU A 50 0.80 23.39 -2.48
N LYS A 51 0.41 24.58 -2.03
CA LYS A 51 -0.29 24.73 -0.77
C LYS A 51 -1.71 24.18 -0.94
N LEU A 52 -2.06 23.12 -0.20
CA LEU A 52 -3.41 22.57 -0.19
C LEU A 52 -4.46 23.66 0.16
N PRO A 53 -5.66 23.61 -0.44
CA PRO A 53 -6.73 24.53 -0.09
C PRO A 53 -7.19 24.29 1.35
N ARG A 54 -7.78 25.31 1.98
CA ARG A 54 -8.37 25.18 3.33
C ARG A 54 -9.59 24.25 3.35
N LYS A 55 -10.23 24.07 2.20
CA LYS A 55 -11.39 23.21 2.01
C LYS A 55 -11.25 22.45 0.71
N TYR A 56 -11.57 21.16 0.73
CA TYR A 56 -11.60 20.30 -0.44
C TYR A 56 -12.64 19.21 -0.25
N ASP A 57 -13.36 18.88 -1.31
CA ASP A 57 -14.47 17.94 -1.26
C ASP A 57 -14.51 17.12 -2.56
N LEU A 58 -14.37 15.79 -2.47
CA LEU A 58 -14.38 14.90 -3.63
C LEU A 58 -15.73 14.90 -4.37
N ARG A 59 -16.81 15.34 -3.73
CA ARG A 59 -18.13 15.51 -4.34
C ARG A 59 -18.12 16.58 -5.44
N GLU A 60 -17.31 17.62 -5.24
CA GLU A 60 -17.17 18.72 -6.20
C GLU A 60 -16.26 18.36 -7.37
N THR A 61 -15.44 17.31 -7.25
CA THR A 61 -14.46 16.88 -8.25
C THR A 61 -14.85 15.60 -8.99
N GLY A 62 -16.03 15.02 -8.68
CA GLY A 62 -16.52 13.80 -9.31
C GLY A 62 -15.77 12.54 -8.88
N LYS A 63 -15.11 12.58 -7.72
CA LYS A 63 -14.32 11.48 -7.16
C LYS A 63 -14.99 10.79 -5.96
N GLN A 64 -16.17 11.25 -5.54
CA GLN A 64 -16.91 10.60 -4.45
C GLN A 64 -17.42 9.20 -4.91
N PRO A 65 -17.08 8.12 -4.19
CA PRO A 65 -17.63 6.80 -4.47
C PRO A 65 -19.10 6.70 -4.02
N SER A 66 -19.85 5.76 -4.57
CA SER A 66 -21.25 5.50 -4.22
C SER A 66 -21.41 5.25 -2.71
N VAL A 67 -22.45 5.83 -2.09
CA VAL A 67 -22.76 5.62 -0.67
C VAL A 67 -23.46 4.27 -0.51
N ARG A 68 -22.73 3.31 0.06
CA ARG A 68 -23.17 1.92 0.28
C ARG A 68 -23.77 1.71 1.68
N SER A 69 -24.46 0.59 1.87
CA SER A 69 -25.03 0.20 3.16
C SER A 69 -24.58 -1.20 3.55
N GLN A 70 -23.93 -1.34 4.70
CA GLN A 70 -23.46 -2.61 5.22
C GLN A 70 -24.56 -3.45 5.88
N GLY A 71 -25.76 -2.88 6.04
CA GLY A 71 -26.83 -3.51 6.82
C GLY A 71 -26.38 -3.85 8.23
N ASP A 72 -26.60 -5.10 8.62
CA ASP A 72 -26.24 -5.64 9.93
C ASP A 72 -24.90 -6.39 9.93
N LEU A 73 -24.15 -6.36 8.82
CA LEU A 73 -22.86 -7.05 8.66
C LEU A 73 -21.69 -6.25 9.23
N GLY A 74 -20.68 -6.95 9.74
CA GLY A 74 -19.40 -6.39 10.23
C GLY A 74 -18.40 -6.09 9.11
N THR A 75 -18.84 -5.51 7.99
CA THR A 75 -18.05 -5.39 6.75
C THR A 75 -17.72 -3.94 6.34
N CYS A 76 -17.77 -2.99 7.29
CA CYS A 76 -17.36 -1.61 7.05
C CYS A 76 -15.94 -1.50 6.48
N TRP A 77 -15.01 -2.32 6.95
CA TRP A 77 -13.63 -2.41 6.47
C TRP A 77 -13.55 -2.72 4.96
N ALA A 78 -14.32 -3.72 4.48
CA ALA A 78 -14.34 -4.12 3.08
C ALA A 78 -15.03 -3.06 2.20
N ILE A 79 -16.11 -2.44 2.70
CA ILE A 79 -16.81 -1.36 1.98
C ILE A 79 -15.91 -0.13 1.87
N ALA A 80 -15.26 0.28 2.96
CA ALA A 80 -14.37 1.43 2.97
C ALA A 80 -13.17 1.21 2.03
N ALA A 81 -12.53 0.03 2.10
CA ALA A 81 -11.45 -0.32 1.20
C ALA A 81 -11.85 -0.28 -0.29
N SER A 82 -12.95 -0.98 -0.63
CA SER A 82 -13.44 -1.04 -2.01
C SER A 82 -13.79 0.36 -2.52
N SER A 83 -14.47 1.17 -1.71
CA SER A 83 -14.88 2.53 -2.10
C SER A 83 -13.68 3.49 -2.21
N ALA A 84 -12.66 3.35 -1.37
CA ALA A 84 -11.41 4.12 -1.50
C ALA A 84 -10.67 3.76 -2.80
N LEU A 85 -10.63 2.47 -3.13
CA LEU A 85 -10.04 1.98 -4.37
C LEU A 85 -10.79 2.53 -5.60
N GLU A 86 -12.13 2.49 -5.60
CA GLU A 86 -12.97 3.11 -6.63
C GLU A 86 -12.66 4.61 -6.80
N SER A 87 -12.65 5.35 -5.69
CA SER A 87 -12.41 6.80 -5.68
C SER A 87 -11.07 7.19 -6.29
N SER A 88 -10.04 6.37 -6.11
CA SER A 88 -8.69 6.64 -6.63
C SER A 88 -8.55 6.56 -8.15
N MET A 89 -9.46 5.84 -8.80
CA MET A 89 -9.54 5.76 -10.25
C MET A 89 -10.47 6.83 -10.84
N MET A 90 -11.37 7.39 -10.04
CA MET A 90 -12.28 8.45 -10.47
C MET A 90 -11.56 9.80 -10.66
N PRO A 91 -12.06 10.68 -11.56
CA PRO A 91 -13.18 10.47 -12.48
C PRO A 91 -12.75 9.79 -13.80
N ARG A 92 -11.51 9.28 -13.90
CA ARG A 92 -10.99 8.69 -15.14
C ARG A 92 -11.68 7.39 -15.47
N GLU A 93 -11.97 6.60 -14.45
CA GLU A 93 -12.66 5.34 -14.56
C GLU A 93 -13.68 5.19 -13.44
N HIS A 94 -14.85 4.64 -13.79
CA HIS A 94 -15.94 4.34 -12.86
C HIS A 94 -16.16 2.83 -12.83
N LEU A 95 -15.56 2.18 -11.83
CA LEU A 95 -15.83 0.79 -11.49
C LEU A 95 -16.51 0.77 -10.12
N GLU A 96 -17.33 -0.25 -9.88
CA GLU A 96 -17.87 -0.58 -8.57
C GLU A 96 -17.37 -1.97 -8.21
N PHE A 97 -16.63 -2.08 -7.12
CA PHE A 97 -16.03 -3.33 -6.66
C PHE A 97 -16.90 -3.99 -5.60
N ALA A 98 -16.82 -5.32 -5.50
CA ALA A 98 -17.60 -6.12 -4.58
C ALA A 98 -16.93 -6.23 -3.19
N PRO A 99 -17.45 -5.59 -2.14
CA PRO A 99 -16.99 -5.80 -0.77
C PRO A 99 -17.34 -7.22 -0.28
N ASP A 100 -18.38 -7.84 -0.85
CA ASP A 100 -18.84 -9.18 -0.47
C ASP A 100 -17.75 -10.22 -0.76
N HIS A 101 -17.19 -10.20 -1.98
CA HIS A 101 -16.07 -11.06 -2.36
C HIS A 101 -14.90 -10.95 -1.38
N MET A 102 -14.44 -9.72 -1.08
CA MET A 102 -13.35 -9.49 -0.14
C MET A 102 -13.68 -10.06 1.25
N SER A 103 -14.91 -9.85 1.73
CA SER A 103 -15.32 -10.27 3.07
C SER A 103 -15.58 -11.78 3.19
N LEU A 104 -16.00 -12.46 2.11
CA LEU A 104 -16.31 -13.90 2.09
C LEU A 104 -15.11 -14.76 1.66
N ARG A 105 -14.23 -14.21 0.82
CA ARG A 105 -13.07 -14.92 0.24
C ARG A 105 -11.73 -14.55 0.87
N ASN A 106 -11.75 -13.80 1.98
CA ASN A 106 -10.53 -13.47 2.71
C ASN A 106 -9.77 -14.74 3.15
N SER A 107 -8.44 -14.70 3.04
CA SER A 107 -7.56 -15.83 3.43
C SER A 107 -7.47 -16.05 4.95
N PHE A 108 -8.08 -15.18 5.76
CA PHE A 108 -8.05 -15.26 7.21
C PHE A 108 -9.14 -16.17 7.78
N GLY A 109 -10.03 -16.68 6.91
CA GLY A 109 -11.14 -17.54 7.30
C GLY A 109 -12.13 -16.85 8.25
N ARG A 110 -12.19 -15.52 8.20
CA ARG A 110 -13.13 -14.73 9.00
C ARG A 110 -14.50 -14.69 8.34
N SER A 111 -15.54 -14.74 9.16
CA SER A 111 -16.90 -14.47 8.71
C SER A 111 -17.17 -12.97 8.62
N GLN A 112 -18.20 -12.59 7.87
CA GLN A 112 -18.61 -11.20 7.72
C GLN A 112 -19.03 -10.53 9.04
N ASN A 113 -19.29 -11.30 10.11
CA ASN A 113 -19.68 -10.77 11.42
C ASN A 113 -18.50 -10.56 12.38
N ASP A 114 -17.33 -11.11 12.07
CA ASP A 114 -16.15 -11.05 12.96
C ASP A 114 -15.44 -9.68 12.89
N GLY A 115 -15.83 -8.83 11.95
CA GLY A 115 -15.09 -7.63 11.62
C GLY A 115 -13.77 -7.96 10.90
N GLY A 116 -13.11 -6.91 10.42
CA GLY A 116 -11.83 -7.00 9.74
C GLY A 116 -11.02 -5.74 9.97
N ASP A 117 -9.81 -5.76 9.45
CA ASP A 117 -8.87 -4.65 9.55
C ASP A 117 -8.16 -4.41 8.22
N TYR A 118 -7.43 -3.30 8.11
CA TYR A 118 -6.76 -2.93 6.87
C TYR A 118 -5.65 -3.89 6.44
N THR A 119 -5.06 -4.68 7.35
CA THR A 119 -4.04 -5.67 6.97
C THR A 119 -4.66 -6.81 6.17
N MET A 120 -5.91 -7.19 6.51
CA MET A 120 -6.67 -8.17 5.72
C MET A 120 -6.97 -7.67 4.31
N VAL A 121 -7.35 -6.40 4.21
CA VAL A 121 -7.58 -5.74 2.92
C VAL A 121 -6.32 -5.73 2.08
N MET A 122 -5.20 -5.31 2.66
CA MET A 122 -3.90 -5.26 1.97
C MET A 122 -3.51 -6.66 1.48
N ALA A 123 -3.62 -7.68 2.32
CA ALA A 123 -3.31 -9.06 1.95
C ALA A 123 -4.18 -9.55 0.78
N TYR A 124 -5.48 -9.31 0.83
CA TYR A 124 -6.41 -9.67 -0.25
C TYR A 124 -6.05 -8.99 -1.58
N LEU A 125 -5.83 -7.67 -1.57
CA LEU A 125 -5.55 -6.89 -2.78
C LEU A 125 -4.17 -7.18 -3.37
N THR A 126 -3.14 -7.30 -2.52
CA THR A 126 -1.75 -7.52 -2.96
C THR A 126 -1.47 -8.98 -3.34
N SER A 127 -2.36 -9.90 -2.97
CA SER A 127 -2.31 -11.30 -3.42
C SER A 127 -3.13 -11.55 -4.68
N TRP A 128 -3.69 -10.50 -5.29
CA TRP A 128 -4.59 -10.54 -6.46
C TRP A 128 -5.79 -11.48 -6.29
N GLN A 129 -6.30 -11.61 -5.06
CA GLN A 129 -7.58 -12.28 -4.82
C GLN A 129 -8.76 -11.42 -5.29
N GLY A 130 -8.52 -10.14 -5.57
CA GLY A 130 -9.46 -9.21 -6.15
C GLY A 130 -8.80 -7.84 -6.37
N PRO A 131 -9.58 -6.76 -6.52
CA PRO A 131 -11.03 -6.71 -6.40
C PRO A 131 -11.75 -7.38 -7.59
N VAL A 132 -12.99 -7.79 -7.36
CA VAL A 132 -13.95 -8.23 -8.40
C VAL A 132 -15.05 -7.17 -8.52
N LEU A 133 -15.86 -7.22 -9.57
CA LEU A 133 -16.91 -6.22 -9.80
C LEU A 133 -18.17 -6.52 -8.97
N GLU A 134 -18.82 -5.48 -8.46
CA GLU A 134 -20.09 -5.57 -7.71
C GLU A 134 -21.20 -6.27 -8.49
N GLN A 135 -21.23 -6.10 -9.83
CA GLN A 135 -22.23 -6.76 -10.68
C GLN A 135 -22.06 -8.29 -10.75
N ASP A 136 -20.85 -8.78 -10.48
CA ASP A 136 -20.50 -10.21 -10.55
C ASP A 136 -20.58 -10.88 -9.17
N ASP A 137 -20.43 -10.10 -8.09
CA ASP A 137 -20.62 -10.54 -6.70
C ASP A 137 -21.44 -9.50 -5.89
N PRO A 138 -22.79 -9.50 -6.03
CA PRO A 138 -23.65 -8.47 -5.44
C PRO A 138 -23.68 -8.50 -3.91
N TYR A 139 -23.53 -7.34 -3.29
CA TYR A 139 -23.41 -7.25 -1.84
C TYR A 139 -24.67 -7.69 -1.06
N GLY A 140 -24.45 -8.45 0.01
CA GLY A 140 -25.46 -8.72 1.05
C GLY A 140 -26.40 -9.89 0.76
N ASP A 141 -26.09 -10.74 -0.22
CA ASP A 141 -26.80 -12.01 -0.44
C ASP A 141 -26.16 -13.21 0.30
N LEU A 142 -25.03 -12.97 0.99
CA LEU A 142 -24.24 -13.94 1.76
C LEU A 142 -23.60 -15.05 0.91
N TYR A 143 -23.40 -14.79 -0.38
CA TYR A 143 -22.85 -15.74 -1.32
C TYR A 143 -21.80 -15.05 -2.20
N SER A 144 -20.70 -15.75 -2.45
CA SER A 144 -19.67 -15.29 -3.38
C SER A 144 -19.35 -16.42 -4.35
N PRO A 145 -19.26 -16.20 -5.67
CA PRO A 145 -18.87 -17.25 -6.63
C PRO A 145 -17.38 -17.65 -6.53
N ASP A 146 -17.03 -18.91 -6.82
CA ASP A 146 -15.64 -19.41 -6.72
C ASP A 146 -14.70 -19.01 -7.88
N HIS A 147 -15.23 -18.41 -8.96
CA HIS A 147 -14.55 -18.28 -10.25
C HIS A 147 -14.29 -16.83 -10.68
N LEU A 148 -14.32 -15.92 -9.72
CA LEU A 148 -14.09 -14.51 -9.99
C LEU A 148 -12.62 -14.18 -9.79
N ASP A 149 -12.03 -13.59 -10.81
CA ASP A 149 -10.64 -13.15 -10.81
C ASP A 149 -10.54 -11.64 -10.60
N ALA A 150 -9.39 -11.18 -10.11
CA ALA A 150 -9.13 -9.76 -9.94
C ALA A 150 -9.26 -9.01 -11.27
N VAL A 151 -10.06 -7.94 -11.28
CA VAL A 151 -10.20 -7.07 -12.47
C VAL A 151 -9.19 -5.92 -12.47
N ARG A 152 -8.50 -5.69 -11.35
CA ARG A 152 -7.43 -4.71 -11.19
C ARG A 152 -6.36 -5.28 -10.27
N HIS A 153 -5.13 -4.88 -10.49
CA HIS A 153 -4.02 -5.23 -9.61
C HIS A 153 -3.55 -4.01 -8.82
N VAL A 154 -3.61 -4.10 -7.50
CA VAL A 154 -3.11 -3.05 -6.61
C VAL A 154 -1.62 -3.27 -6.38
N GLN A 155 -0.81 -2.29 -6.76
CA GLN A 155 0.65 -2.38 -6.77
C GLN A 155 1.32 -1.46 -5.76
N GLU A 156 0.58 -0.54 -5.16
CA GLU A 156 1.09 0.33 -4.10
C GLU A 156 -0.04 0.72 -3.15
N ILE A 157 0.22 0.52 -1.86
CA ILE A 157 -0.65 0.90 -0.76
C ILE A 157 0.20 1.64 0.26
N GLN A 158 -0.18 2.86 0.60
CA GLN A 158 0.51 3.67 1.61
C GLN A 158 -0.32 3.77 2.90
N ILE A 159 0.36 3.82 4.03
CA ILE A 159 -0.22 3.90 5.37
C ILE A 159 0.27 5.17 6.06
N PHE A 160 -0.66 5.99 6.53
CA PHE A 160 -0.39 7.14 7.38
C PHE A 160 -0.92 6.89 8.78
N LYS A 161 -0.04 7.04 9.77
CA LYS A 161 -0.36 6.89 11.20
C LYS A 161 -0.22 8.21 11.94
N ASP A 162 -0.60 8.19 13.21
CA ASP A 162 -0.35 9.27 14.18
C ASP A 162 -0.89 10.63 13.73
N LYS A 163 -2.07 10.64 13.10
CA LYS A 163 -2.79 11.86 12.72
C LYS A 163 -1.96 12.81 11.86
N LYS A 164 -1.19 12.25 10.91
CA LYS A 164 -0.49 13.01 9.86
C LYS A 164 -1.47 13.66 8.89
N TYR A 165 -2.27 14.61 9.37
CA TYR A 165 -3.39 15.22 8.64
C TYR A 165 -2.94 15.88 7.35
N ASP A 166 -1.76 16.49 7.30
CA ASP A 166 -1.24 17.07 6.05
C ASP A 166 -1.01 16.00 4.98
N LYS A 167 -0.49 14.82 5.35
CA LYS A 167 -0.32 13.67 4.45
C LYS A 167 -1.66 13.06 4.03
N ILE A 168 -2.61 12.96 4.97
CA ILE A 168 -3.96 12.47 4.67
C ILE A 168 -4.67 13.42 3.69
N LYS A 169 -4.61 14.74 3.92
CA LYS A 169 -5.20 15.73 3.01
C LYS A 169 -4.52 15.72 1.64
N GLU A 170 -3.20 15.59 1.60
CA GLU A 170 -2.46 15.43 0.35
C GLU A 170 -2.92 14.18 -0.40
N ALA A 171 -3.08 13.06 0.30
CA ALA A 171 -3.57 11.81 -0.27
C ALA A 171 -4.99 11.95 -0.80
N VAL A 172 -5.89 12.59 -0.04
CA VAL A 172 -7.27 12.87 -0.50
C VAL A 172 -7.26 13.68 -1.80
N TYR A 173 -6.43 14.72 -1.84
CA TYR A 173 -6.32 15.61 -2.99
C TYR A 173 -5.81 14.90 -4.25
N ARG A 174 -4.75 14.10 -4.09
CA ARG A 174 -4.07 13.43 -5.21
C ARG A 174 -4.77 12.15 -5.65
N TYR A 175 -5.07 11.29 -4.69
CA TYR A 175 -5.43 9.89 -4.90
C TYR A 175 -6.89 9.58 -4.57
N GLY A 176 -7.73 10.55 -4.21
CA GLY A 176 -9.13 10.27 -3.89
C GLY A 176 -9.31 9.78 -2.45
N ALA A 177 -10.43 9.12 -2.15
CA ALA A 177 -10.84 8.84 -0.78
C ALA A 177 -9.82 7.99 0.00
N VAL A 178 -9.65 8.32 1.28
CA VAL A 178 -8.71 7.63 2.19
C VAL A 178 -9.50 6.82 3.21
N GLN A 179 -9.19 5.53 3.34
CA GLN A 179 -9.78 4.68 4.38
C GLN A 179 -9.20 5.07 5.73
N THR A 180 -10.02 5.16 6.77
CA THR A 180 -9.58 5.38 8.16
C THR A 180 -10.51 4.71 9.16
N SER A 181 -9.99 4.42 10.34
CA SER A 181 -10.74 3.81 11.43
C SER A 181 -11.06 4.83 12.52
N ILE A 182 -12.29 4.80 13.03
CA ILE A 182 -12.72 5.60 14.17
C ILE A 182 -13.34 4.72 15.26
N TYR A 183 -13.49 5.28 16.46
CA TYR A 183 -14.48 4.77 17.39
C TYR A 183 -15.81 5.44 17.06
N MET A 184 -16.83 4.64 16.81
CA MET A 184 -18.19 5.08 16.53
C MET A 184 -19.10 4.66 17.69
N ASP A 185 -19.56 5.65 18.45
CA ASP A 185 -20.51 5.47 19.57
C ASP A 185 -21.95 5.18 19.07
N LEU A 186 -22.26 5.61 17.84
CA LEU A 186 -23.54 5.31 17.21
C LEU A 186 -23.66 3.82 16.87
N ARG A 187 -24.78 3.20 17.22
CA ARG A 187 -25.04 1.77 16.94
C ARG A 187 -25.75 1.52 15.62
N SER A 188 -26.35 2.56 15.03
CA SER A 188 -27.08 2.53 13.76
C SER A 188 -27.40 3.95 13.32
N SER A 189 -27.92 4.10 12.10
CA SER A 189 -28.29 5.39 11.51
C SER A 189 -29.36 6.19 12.25
N ASN A 190 -30.14 5.56 13.14
CA ASN A 190 -31.18 6.23 13.94
C ASN A 190 -30.79 6.38 15.43
N SER A 191 -29.53 6.11 15.78
CA SER A 191 -29.07 6.22 17.17
C SER A 191 -28.86 7.68 17.56
N VAL A 192 -29.22 8.00 18.80
CA VAL A 192 -28.88 9.29 19.41
C VAL A 192 -27.57 9.13 20.18
N SER A 193 -26.67 10.10 20.03
CA SER A 193 -25.41 10.15 20.77
C SER A 193 -25.15 11.56 21.29
N ASP A 194 -24.49 11.65 22.45
CA ASP A 194 -23.96 12.90 22.97
C ASP A 194 -22.81 13.43 22.10
N TYR A 195 -22.19 12.57 21.28
CA TYR A 195 -21.02 12.88 20.47
C TYR A 195 -21.35 13.21 19.00
N TYR A 196 -22.63 13.05 18.61
CA TYR A 196 -23.10 13.31 17.25
C TYR A 196 -24.17 14.42 17.24
N ASN A 197 -23.94 15.47 16.47
CA ASN A 197 -24.92 16.52 16.21
C ASN A 197 -25.70 16.21 14.91
N GLU A 198 -26.97 15.88 15.03
CA GLU A 198 -27.84 15.55 13.89
C GLU A 198 -28.19 16.78 13.03
N GLU A 199 -28.17 18.00 13.60
CA GLU A 199 -28.54 19.22 12.85
C GLU A 199 -27.44 19.65 11.87
N THR A 200 -26.19 19.33 12.20
CA THR A 200 -24.99 19.72 11.45
C THR A 200 -24.20 18.52 10.94
N TYR A 201 -24.67 17.30 11.21
CA TYR A 201 -24.00 16.04 10.86
C TYR A 201 -22.56 15.95 11.38
N ALA A 202 -22.30 16.48 12.59
CA ALA A 202 -20.96 16.65 13.12
C ALA A 202 -20.68 15.65 14.26
N TYR A 203 -19.59 14.91 14.17
CA TYR A 203 -19.16 13.88 15.12
C TYR A 203 -17.80 14.21 15.74
N SER A 204 -17.65 13.99 17.04
CA SER A 204 -16.36 14.00 17.72
C SER A 204 -16.41 13.15 18.99
N TYR A 205 -15.55 12.13 19.07
CA TYR A 205 -15.40 11.29 20.24
C TYR A 205 -14.01 11.50 20.87
N PRO A 206 -13.91 12.18 22.03
CA PRO A 206 -12.62 12.58 22.59
C PRO A 206 -11.93 11.47 23.41
N ILE A 207 -12.58 10.32 23.61
CA ILE A 207 -12.06 9.24 24.45
C ILE A 207 -11.28 8.25 23.59
N VAL A 208 -10.06 7.91 24.03
CA VAL A 208 -9.22 6.94 23.34
C VAL A 208 -9.72 5.52 23.62
N GLU A 209 -10.57 5.01 22.73
CA GLU A 209 -11.05 3.62 22.73
C GLU A 209 -10.56 2.86 21.49
N ALA A 210 -10.55 1.53 21.52
CA ALA A 210 -10.20 0.75 20.33
C ALA A 210 -11.19 1.03 19.20
N ALA A 211 -10.70 1.35 18.00
CA ALA A 211 -11.58 1.63 16.86
C ALA A 211 -12.51 0.43 16.58
N ASN A 212 -13.76 0.74 16.21
CA ASN A 212 -14.79 -0.27 15.96
C ASN A 212 -15.47 -0.09 14.59
N HIS A 213 -15.08 0.93 13.82
CA HIS A 213 -15.72 1.26 12.56
C HIS A 213 -14.75 1.88 11.57
N ASP A 214 -14.83 1.47 10.30
CA ASP A 214 -14.06 2.02 9.20
C ASP A 214 -14.94 2.92 8.32
N ILE A 215 -14.38 4.05 7.93
CA ILE A 215 -15.03 5.07 7.09
C ILE A 215 -14.06 5.59 6.03
N LEU A 216 -14.57 6.44 5.14
CA LEU A 216 -13.77 7.17 4.18
C LEU A 216 -13.62 8.62 4.60
N ILE A 217 -12.41 9.17 4.49
CA ILE A 217 -12.19 10.61 4.38
C ILE A 217 -12.30 10.96 2.90
N ILE A 218 -13.27 11.82 2.56
CA ILE A 218 -13.54 12.27 1.19
C ILE A 218 -13.31 13.77 1.00
N GLY A 219 -12.68 14.43 1.98
CA GLY A 219 -12.45 15.86 1.95
C GLY A 219 -12.12 16.41 3.33
N TRP A 220 -11.97 17.72 3.40
CA TRP A 220 -11.78 18.45 4.64
C TRP A 220 -12.30 19.88 4.52
N ASP A 221 -12.57 20.49 5.66
CA ASP A 221 -12.89 21.91 5.79
C ASP A 221 -12.23 22.43 7.08
N ASP A 222 -11.12 23.17 6.92
CA ASP A 222 -10.33 23.72 8.04
C ASP A 222 -11.05 24.85 8.80
N ASP A 223 -12.14 25.36 8.23
CA ASP A 223 -12.95 26.42 8.81
C ASP A 223 -14.32 25.90 9.28
N TYR A 224 -14.51 24.56 9.35
CA TYR A 224 -15.76 23.97 9.84
C TYR A 224 -15.95 24.32 11.33
N PRO A 225 -17.03 25.06 11.70
CA PRO A 225 -17.14 25.65 13.03
C PRO A 225 -17.16 24.63 14.18
N ALA A 226 -16.36 24.86 15.22
CA ALA A 226 -16.33 24.05 16.43
C ALA A 226 -17.72 23.95 17.11
N GLU A 227 -18.53 25.01 17.02
CA GLU A 227 -19.89 25.07 17.55
C GLU A 227 -20.89 24.13 16.87
N ASN A 228 -20.54 23.60 15.68
CA ASN A 228 -21.35 22.58 15.04
C ASN A 228 -21.25 21.24 15.78
N PHE A 229 -20.18 21.00 16.54
CA PHE A 229 -20.02 19.77 17.30
C PHE A 229 -20.66 19.87 18.68
N LYS A 230 -21.04 18.71 19.23
CA LYS A 230 -21.35 18.57 20.65
C LYS A 230 -20.07 18.45 21.48
N ASN A 231 -20.22 18.43 22.80
CA ASN A 231 -19.19 18.03 23.76
C ASN A 231 -17.86 18.80 23.73
N GLY A 232 -17.92 20.11 23.48
CA GLY A 232 -16.83 21.01 23.83
C GLY A 232 -15.59 20.91 22.94
N VAL A 233 -15.76 20.52 21.67
CA VAL A 233 -14.74 20.73 20.63
C VAL A 233 -14.36 22.21 20.61
N THR A 234 -13.06 22.50 20.63
CA THR A 234 -12.56 23.88 20.80
C THR A 234 -11.96 24.49 19.55
N GLN A 235 -11.56 23.67 18.59
CA GLN A 235 -10.94 24.09 17.35
C GLN A 235 -11.88 23.86 16.17
N ASP A 236 -11.96 24.88 15.31
CA ASP A 236 -12.56 24.73 14.00
C ASP A 236 -11.74 23.72 13.18
N GLY A 237 -12.42 23.03 12.26
CA GLY A 237 -11.79 22.09 11.35
C GLY A 237 -12.35 20.67 11.47
N ALA A 238 -12.64 20.08 10.32
CA ALA A 238 -13.16 18.73 10.22
C ALA A 238 -12.71 18.03 8.94
N PHE A 239 -12.58 16.71 9.03
CA PHE A 239 -12.65 15.88 7.84
C PHE A 239 -14.10 15.71 7.40
N ILE A 240 -14.31 15.69 6.09
CA ILE A 240 -15.58 15.33 5.46
C ILE A 240 -15.49 13.83 5.20
N CYS A 241 -16.39 13.07 5.83
CA CYS A 241 -16.34 11.63 5.83
C CYS A 241 -17.59 10.99 5.22
N GLN A 242 -17.40 9.86 4.56
CA GLN A 242 -18.48 9.04 4.02
C GLN A 242 -18.57 7.73 4.82
N ASN A 243 -19.80 7.41 5.25
CA ASN A 243 -20.10 6.21 6.02
C ASN A 243 -20.68 5.09 5.13
N SER A 244 -20.71 3.87 5.65
CA SER A 244 -21.25 2.66 5.03
C SER A 244 -22.65 2.29 5.56
N TRP A 245 -23.43 3.27 6.03
CA TRP A 245 -24.78 3.05 6.60
C TRP A 245 -25.92 3.48 5.67
N GLY A 246 -25.62 3.66 4.39
CA GLY A 246 -26.57 4.09 3.37
C GLY A 246 -26.92 5.58 3.45
N THR A 247 -27.64 6.05 2.43
CA THR A 247 -27.95 7.47 2.21
C THR A 247 -28.91 8.09 3.22
N LYS A 248 -29.54 7.29 4.09
CA LYS A 248 -30.40 7.80 5.16
C LYS A 248 -29.62 8.31 6.36
N PHE A 249 -28.36 7.92 6.49
CA PHE A 249 -27.50 8.43 7.54
C PHE A 249 -27.02 9.84 7.18
N ALA A 250 -27.11 10.78 8.12
CA ALA A 250 -26.54 12.13 7.98
C ALA A 250 -26.95 12.85 6.68
N ASP A 251 -26.03 13.59 6.05
CA ASP A 251 -26.24 14.22 4.74
C ASP A 251 -25.94 13.22 3.62
N ASN A 252 -26.93 12.40 3.27
CA ASN A 252 -26.80 11.40 2.19
C ASN A 252 -25.62 10.44 2.39
N GLY A 253 -25.34 10.04 3.64
CA GLY A 253 -24.22 9.18 4.03
C GLY A 253 -22.93 9.93 4.37
N VAL A 254 -22.91 11.26 4.24
CA VAL A 254 -21.77 12.13 4.51
C VAL A 254 -21.95 12.87 5.82
N PHE A 255 -20.87 12.97 6.60
CA PHE A 255 -20.84 13.61 7.91
C PHE A 255 -19.45 14.21 8.17
N TYR A 256 -19.34 15.05 9.19
CA TYR A 256 -18.11 15.74 9.54
C TYR A 256 -17.49 15.12 10.79
N VAL A 257 -16.20 14.81 10.77
CA VAL A 257 -15.45 14.32 11.94
C VAL A 257 -14.43 15.38 12.34
N SER A 258 -14.52 15.86 13.58
CA SER A 258 -13.60 16.89 14.09
C SER A 258 -12.15 16.42 14.04
N TYR A 259 -11.22 17.34 13.77
CA TYR A 259 -9.78 17.05 13.94
C TYR A 259 -9.39 16.70 15.39
N GLU A 260 -10.24 17.04 16.38
CA GLU A 260 -10.05 16.68 17.78
C GLU A 260 -10.56 15.27 18.14
N ASP A 261 -11.26 14.57 17.22
CA ASP A 261 -11.71 13.19 17.45
C ASP A 261 -10.51 12.29 17.79
N ALA A 262 -10.64 11.40 18.77
CA ALA A 262 -9.53 10.63 19.31
C ALA A 262 -8.89 9.67 18.30
N LYS A 263 -9.62 9.25 17.26
CA LYS A 263 -9.18 8.18 16.34
C LYS A 263 -9.04 8.58 14.88
N ILE A 264 -9.75 9.61 14.42
CA ILE A 264 -9.66 10.03 13.02
C ILE A 264 -8.20 10.26 12.61
N GLY A 265 -7.76 9.60 11.54
CA GLY A 265 -6.40 9.73 11.03
C GLY A 265 -5.29 9.03 11.83
N GLU A 266 -5.61 8.32 12.92
CA GLU A 266 -4.61 7.50 13.66
C GLU A 266 -4.10 6.32 12.82
N ASN A 267 -4.97 5.74 11.98
CA ASN A 267 -4.61 4.77 10.95
C ASN A 267 -5.37 5.16 9.68
N SER A 268 -4.64 5.39 8.60
CA SER A 268 -5.20 5.75 7.30
C SER A 268 -4.52 4.97 6.19
N VAL A 269 -5.30 4.44 5.26
CA VAL A 269 -4.80 3.60 4.16
C VAL A 269 -5.20 4.21 2.82
N VAL A 270 -4.24 4.26 1.90
CA VAL A 270 -4.36 4.92 0.60
C VAL A 270 -3.87 3.99 -0.50
N TYR A 271 -4.67 3.82 -1.55
CA TYR A 271 -4.35 3.00 -2.71
C TYR A 271 -3.80 3.91 -3.82
N THR A 272 -2.49 3.92 -4.01
CA THR A 272 -1.79 4.94 -4.81
C THR A 272 -1.41 4.46 -6.21
N LYS A 273 -1.27 3.14 -6.40
CA LYS A 273 -0.97 2.54 -7.70
C LYS A 273 -1.87 1.33 -7.96
N ILE A 274 -2.70 1.48 -8.99
CA ILE A 274 -3.69 0.49 -9.41
C ILE A 274 -3.54 0.33 -10.91
N GLU A 275 -3.33 -0.90 -11.33
CA GLU A 275 -3.03 -1.25 -12.71
C GLU A 275 -4.10 -2.20 -13.27
N GLN A 276 -4.08 -2.38 -14.59
CA GLN A 276 -4.88 -3.41 -15.24
C GLN A 276 -4.43 -4.80 -14.77
N ALA A 277 -5.33 -5.77 -14.82
CA ALA A 277 -5.06 -7.14 -14.39
C ALA A 277 -4.16 -7.93 -15.37
N ASP A 278 -3.80 -7.35 -16.51
CA ASP A 278 -2.88 -7.91 -17.51
C ASP A 278 -1.47 -7.30 -17.42
N ASN A 279 -1.15 -6.61 -16.32
CA ASN A 279 0.16 -5.97 -16.11
C ASN A 279 1.32 -6.96 -15.91
N TYR A 280 1.00 -8.18 -15.48
CA TYR A 280 1.90 -9.32 -15.36
C TYR A 280 1.11 -10.62 -15.55
N ASP A 281 1.77 -11.66 -16.06
CA ASP A 281 1.12 -12.96 -16.27
C ASP A 281 1.09 -13.82 -14.98
N ASN A 282 2.09 -13.67 -14.11
CA ASN A 282 2.31 -14.57 -12.98
C ASN A 282 2.71 -13.83 -11.69
N LEU A 283 2.27 -14.39 -10.56
CA LEU A 283 2.57 -13.93 -9.21
C LEU A 283 3.05 -15.10 -8.34
N TYR A 284 4.32 -15.04 -7.95
CA TYR A 284 4.91 -15.94 -6.96
C TYR A 284 4.77 -15.34 -5.57
N GLN A 285 4.11 -16.07 -4.67
CA GLN A 285 3.85 -15.65 -3.30
C GLN A 285 3.60 -16.86 -2.40
N THR A 286 3.82 -16.69 -1.10
CA THR A 286 3.57 -17.69 -0.06
C THR A 286 2.98 -17.01 1.18
N ASP A 287 2.32 -15.87 0.99
CA ASP A 287 1.89 -14.99 2.07
C ASP A 287 0.45 -14.46 1.86
N LEU A 288 -0.51 -15.36 1.70
CA LEU A 288 -1.91 -14.97 1.43
C LEU A 288 -2.56 -14.18 2.57
N CYS A 289 -2.06 -14.33 3.81
CA CYS A 289 -2.46 -13.50 4.94
C CYS A 289 -1.62 -12.22 5.07
N GLY A 290 -0.55 -12.08 4.28
CA GLY A 290 0.29 -10.88 4.21
C GLY A 290 0.89 -10.49 5.55
N TRP A 291 1.02 -9.18 5.78
CA TRP A 291 1.70 -8.64 6.95
C TRP A 291 0.88 -8.83 8.24
N VAL A 292 1.19 -9.92 8.96
CA VAL A 292 0.58 -10.20 10.28
C VAL A 292 1.58 -10.30 11.41
N GLY A 293 2.88 -10.36 11.09
CA GLY A 293 3.99 -10.33 12.04
C GLY A 293 5.23 -9.66 11.47
N GLN A 294 6.29 -9.64 12.28
CA GLN A 294 7.58 -9.03 11.93
C GLN A 294 8.75 -9.93 12.34
N LEU A 295 9.81 -9.94 11.54
CA LEU A 295 11.09 -10.55 11.85
C LEU A 295 12.25 -9.56 11.64
N GLY A 296 13.38 -9.86 12.26
CA GLY A 296 14.59 -9.05 12.21
C GLY A 296 15.56 -9.39 13.35
N TYR A 297 16.47 -8.47 13.63
CA TYR A 297 17.61 -8.71 14.53
C TYR A 297 17.83 -7.58 15.54
N GLU A 298 16.76 -6.94 16.02
CA GLU A 298 16.83 -5.80 16.94
C GLU A 298 17.68 -4.65 16.37
N LYS A 299 17.49 -4.41 15.06
CA LYS A 299 18.12 -3.32 14.31
C LYS A 299 17.38 -3.05 13.01
N GLU A 300 17.60 -1.85 12.49
CA GLU A 300 16.96 -1.30 11.29
C GLU A 300 17.30 -2.08 9.99
N ASP A 301 18.46 -2.73 9.94
CA ASP A 301 18.95 -3.44 8.75
C ASP A 301 18.72 -4.96 8.82
N CYS A 302 18.14 -5.53 7.78
CA CYS A 302 17.97 -6.97 7.63
C CYS A 302 18.12 -7.43 6.17
N TYR A 303 18.45 -8.71 5.99
CA TYR A 303 18.37 -9.38 4.70
C TYR A 303 17.33 -10.49 4.79
N PHE A 304 16.46 -10.59 3.79
CA PHE A 304 15.50 -11.68 3.68
C PHE A 304 15.43 -12.16 2.24
N ALA A 305 15.10 -13.43 2.05
CA ALA A 305 15.05 -14.06 0.74
C ALA A 305 13.99 -15.16 0.70
N ASN A 306 13.26 -15.25 -0.41
CA ASN A 306 12.40 -16.40 -0.71
C ASN A 306 12.92 -17.13 -1.95
N ILE A 307 12.76 -18.45 -1.93
CA ILE A 307 13.06 -19.33 -3.06
C ILE A 307 11.75 -19.71 -3.75
N TYR A 308 11.76 -19.62 -5.07
CA TYR A 308 10.64 -19.96 -5.94
C TYR A 308 11.09 -20.97 -6.98
N THR A 309 10.11 -21.68 -7.57
CA THR A 309 10.33 -22.54 -8.73
C THR A 309 9.46 -22.03 -9.86
N ALA A 310 10.08 -21.68 -10.99
CA ALA A 310 9.34 -21.24 -12.16
C ALA A 310 8.51 -22.39 -12.74
N ASP A 311 7.24 -22.15 -13.05
CA ASP A 311 6.34 -23.16 -13.63
C ASP A 311 6.43 -23.22 -15.18
N SER A 312 6.86 -22.13 -15.80
CA SER A 312 7.15 -22.03 -17.23
C SER A 312 8.40 -21.17 -17.49
N ALA A 313 8.74 -20.96 -18.77
CA ALA A 313 9.79 -20.03 -19.12
C ALA A 313 9.24 -18.60 -19.02
N GLN A 314 9.83 -17.77 -18.17
CA GLN A 314 9.31 -16.44 -17.82
C GLN A 314 10.43 -15.41 -17.69
N ASN A 315 10.04 -14.13 -17.68
CA ASN A 315 10.87 -13.01 -17.27
C ASN A 315 10.35 -12.45 -15.95
N LEU A 316 11.17 -12.46 -14.91
CA LEU A 316 10.89 -11.75 -13.66
C LEU A 316 11.02 -10.25 -13.91
N LYS A 317 10.03 -9.47 -13.49
CA LYS A 317 9.90 -8.04 -13.81
C LYS A 317 9.75 -7.13 -12.60
N ALA A 318 9.22 -7.63 -11.49
CA ALA A 318 9.09 -6.82 -10.28
C ALA A 318 9.10 -7.69 -9.02
N VAL A 319 9.32 -7.04 -7.88
CA VAL A 319 9.31 -7.65 -6.54
C VAL A 319 8.41 -6.85 -5.62
N GLY A 320 7.52 -7.51 -4.89
CA GLY A 320 6.59 -6.91 -3.95
C GLY A 320 6.98 -7.16 -2.50
N PHE A 321 7.02 -6.13 -1.66
CA PHE A 321 7.24 -6.29 -0.22
C PHE A 321 6.68 -5.11 0.57
N TYR A 322 6.62 -5.27 1.90
CA TYR A 322 6.13 -4.24 2.80
C TYR A 322 7.28 -3.37 3.32
N ALA A 323 7.13 -2.06 3.22
CA ALA A 323 7.93 -1.09 3.97
C ALA A 323 7.26 -0.86 5.33
N LEU A 324 7.91 -1.30 6.41
CA LEU A 324 7.31 -1.28 7.75
C LEU A 324 7.37 0.08 8.44
N GLY A 325 8.06 1.05 7.86
CA GLY A 325 8.23 2.40 8.38
C GLY A 325 8.54 3.40 7.27
N GLU A 326 8.66 4.66 7.65
CA GLU A 326 9.02 5.73 6.71
C GLU A 326 10.49 5.67 6.34
N ASN A 327 10.83 6.21 5.16
CA ASN A 327 12.20 6.31 4.67
C ASN A 327 12.93 4.96 4.58
N THR A 328 12.20 3.90 4.26
CA THR A 328 12.74 2.54 4.08
C THR A 328 13.65 2.50 2.84
N GLU A 329 14.90 2.13 3.01
CA GLU A 329 15.85 1.92 1.91
C GLU A 329 15.95 0.43 1.59
N TYR A 330 16.12 0.09 0.32
CA TYR A 330 16.17 -1.31 -0.10
C TYR A 330 17.16 -1.54 -1.24
N LYS A 331 17.63 -2.79 -1.33
CA LYS A 331 18.31 -3.35 -2.51
C LYS A 331 17.74 -4.72 -2.81
N VAL A 332 17.42 -4.96 -4.08
CA VAL A 332 16.91 -6.22 -4.60
C VAL A 332 18.02 -6.94 -5.37
N TYR A 333 18.16 -8.23 -5.07
CA TYR A 333 19.06 -9.14 -5.75
C TYR A 333 18.27 -10.37 -6.20
N VAL A 334 18.67 -10.95 -7.33
CA VAL A 334 18.05 -12.16 -7.86
C VAL A 334 19.12 -13.17 -8.24
N ILE A 335 18.89 -14.42 -7.86
CA ILE A 335 19.78 -15.55 -8.12
C ILE A 335 19.03 -16.58 -8.97
N ASN A 336 19.50 -16.79 -10.19
CA ASN A 336 19.09 -17.89 -11.05
C ASN A 336 19.71 -19.22 -10.60
N ASN A 337 19.10 -20.34 -10.96
CA ASN A 337 19.58 -21.70 -10.69
C ASN A 337 20.00 -21.92 -9.22
N TYR A 338 19.14 -21.52 -8.29
CA TYR A 338 19.38 -21.71 -6.86
C TYR A 338 19.52 -23.19 -6.49
N GLU A 339 20.65 -23.57 -5.91
CA GLU A 339 20.90 -24.93 -5.42
C GLU A 339 20.96 -24.99 -3.89
N SER A 340 21.55 -23.97 -3.25
CA SER A 340 21.74 -23.95 -1.80
C SER A 340 21.91 -22.55 -1.22
N THR A 341 21.86 -22.43 0.11
CA THR A 341 22.07 -21.16 0.83
C THR A 341 23.45 -20.51 0.59
N ILE A 342 24.42 -21.24 0.02
CA ILE A 342 25.71 -20.66 -0.41
C ILE A 342 25.49 -19.64 -1.54
N ASP A 343 24.51 -19.87 -2.41
CA ASP A 343 24.22 -19.01 -3.55
C ASP A 343 23.70 -17.63 -3.11
N LEU A 344 23.05 -17.55 -1.94
CA LEU A 344 22.53 -16.30 -1.36
C LEU A 344 23.64 -15.32 -0.92
N VAL A 345 24.89 -15.78 -0.88
CA VAL A 345 26.05 -14.95 -0.50
C VAL A 345 26.59 -14.15 -1.70
N LEU A 346 26.39 -14.65 -2.93
CA LEU A 346 26.92 -14.05 -4.16
C LEU A 346 25.88 -13.11 -4.78
N LYS A 347 26.06 -11.81 -4.61
CA LYS A 347 25.04 -10.81 -4.93
C LYS A 347 25.40 -9.97 -6.15
N LYS A 348 24.57 -9.98 -7.19
CA LYS A 348 24.48 -8.89 -8.19
C LYS A 348 23.27 -8.04 -7.82
N THR A 349 23.48 -6.77 -7.50
CA THR A 349 22.36 -5.82 -7.28
C THR A 349 21.66 -5.61 -8.61
N TYR A 350 20.33 -5.75 -8.62
CA TYR A 350 19.50 -5.47 -9.80
C TYR A 350 18.72 -4.17 -9.67
N THR A 351 18.32 -3.80 -8.45
CA THR A 351 17.55 -2.57 -8.21
C THR A 351 17.80 -2.10 -6.80
N GLU A 352 17.87 -0.80 -6.59
CA GLU A 352 17.91 -0.17 -5.27
C GLU A 352 17.05 1.08 -5.23
N GLY A 353 16.62 1.47 -4.04
CA GLY A 353 15.77 2.64 -3.92
C GLY A 353 15.40 2.98 -2.49
N LYS A 354 14.51 3.96 -2.37
CA LYS A 354 13.99 4.46 -1.11
C LYS A 354 12.48 4.64 -1.21
N ILE A 355 11.80 4.20 -0.17
CA ILE A 355 10.36 4.27 -0.01
C ILE A 355 10.06 5.29 1.10
N ALA A 356 9.30 6.32 0.77
CA ALA A 356 9.04 7.41 1.69
C ALA A 356 8.10 7.00 2.84
N ASN A 357 7.03 6.26 2.55
CA ASN A 357 5.94 6.00 3.49
C ASN A 357 5.82 4.51 3.83
N GLN A 358 5.29 4.19 5.01
CA GLN A 358 4.92 2.81 5.37
C GLN A 358 3.88 2.27 4.38
N GLY A 359 3.93 0.98 4.04
CA GLY A 359 3.00 0.43 3.05
C GLY A 359 3.44 -0.87 2.37
N PHE A 360 2.76 -1.22 1.29
CA PHE A 360 3.16 -2.28 0.36
C PHE A 360 3.55 -1.65 -0.98
N TYR A 361 4.62 -2.17 -1.59
CA TYR A 361 5.18 -1.64 -2.83
C TYR A 361 5.60 -2.77 -3.76
N THR A 362 5.18 -2.67 -5.02
CA THR A 362 5.72 -3.45 -6.13
C THR A 362 6.80 -2.66 -6.85
N ILE A 363 8.03 -3.12 -6.70
CA ILE A 363 9.24 -2.49 -7.22
C ILE A 363 9.62 -3.14 -8.56
N PRO A 364 9.55 -2.40 -9.69
CA PRO A 364 10.06 -2.89 -10.97
C PRO A 364 11.56 -3.16 -10.90
N LEU A 365 12.00 -4.25 -11.53
CA LEU A 365 13.42 -4.54 -11.71
C LEU A 365 13.97 -3.68 -12.85
N GLU A 366 15.17 -3.13 -12.69
CA GLU A 366 15.85 -2.33 -13.74
C GLU A 366 16.18 -3.16 -15.00
N GLU A 367 16.39 -4.46 -14.83
CA GLU A 367 16.61 -5.44 -15.89
C GLU A 367 15.68 -6.63 -15.67
N GLU A 368 14.98 -7.07 -16.72
CA GLU A 368 14.20 -8.31 -16.68
C GLU A 368 15.11 -9.53 -16.56
N ILE A 369 14.66 -10.54 -15.81
CA ILE A 369 15.48 -11.71 -15.48
C ILE A 369 14.80 -12.98 -15.97
N ALA A 370 15.41 -13.61 -16.98
CA ALA A 370 14.92 -14.86 -17.53
C ALA A 370 15.08 -16.03 -16.54
N VAL A 371 14.02 -16.82 -16.37
CA VAL A 371 14.01 -18.11 -15.64
C VAL A 371 13.35 -19.19 -16.51
N GLU A 372 13.92 -20.39 -16.53
CA GLU A 372 13.38 -21.51 -17.30
C GLU A 372 12.38 -22.34 -16.50
N ALA A 373 11.50 -23.08 -17.19
CA ALA A 373 10.53 -23.96 -16.53
C ALA A 373 11.22 -24.98 -15.60
N GLY A 374 10.79 -25.04 -14.34
CA GLY A 374 11.37 -25.87 -13.28
C GLY A 374 12.66 -25.30 -12.67
N GLU A 375 13.15 -24.15 -13.14
CA GLU A 375 14.29 -23.47 -12.55
C GLU A 375 13.91 -22.93 -11.16
N ARG A 376 14.75 -23.24 -10.17
CA ARG A 376 14.65 -22.60 -8.85
C ARG A 376 15.40 -21.28 -8.90
N PHE A 377 14.80 -20.23 -8.38
CA PHE A 377 15.43 -18.92 -8.27
C PHE A 377 15.18 -18.32 -6.88
N ALA A 378 16.09 -17.46 -6.45
CA ALA A 378 15.97 -16.73 -5.20
C ALA A 378 15.80 -15.24 -5.46
N VAL A 379 14.88 -14.60 -4.74
CA VAL A 379 14.82 -13.14 -4.63
C VAL A 379 15.25 -12.76 -3.23
N ILE A 380 16.19 -11.82 -3.13
CA ILE A 380 16.76 -11.35 -1.88
C ILE A 380 16.51 -9.85 -1.79
N VAL A 381 16.07 -9.39 -0.62
CA VAL A 381 15.95 -7.98 -0.28
C VAL A 381 16.87 -7.68 0.90
N GLU A 382 17.77 -6.72 0.72
CA GLU A 382 18.41 -6.00 1.82
C GLU A 382 17.55 -4.79 2.12
N ILE A 383 17.06 -4.68 3.35
CA ILE A 383 16.15 -3.61 3.78
C ILE A 383 16.74 -2.89 4.98
N SER A 384 16.58 -1.57 5.01
CA SER A 384 16.91 -0.70 6.12
C SER A 384 15.71 0.19 6.41
N THR A 385 15.11 0.06 7.60
CA THR A 385 13.95 0.88 7.99
C THR A 385 14.25 1.61 9.29
N PRO A 386 14.40 2.95 9.26
CA PRO A 386 14.67 3.75 10.46
C PRO A 386 13.66 3.48 11.59
N ASP A 387 14.17 3.40 12.82
CA ASP A 387 13.40 3.18 14.05
C ASP A 387 12.59 1.85 14.10
N ILE A 388 12.83 0.90 13.19
CA ILE A 388 12.15 -0.41 13.15
C ILE A 388 13.15 -1.55 13.39
N ASP A 389 13.09 -2.12 14.60
CA ASP A 389 13.98 -3.20 15.05
C ASP A 389 13.79 -4.55 14.31
N PHE A 390 12.60 -4.74 13.73
CA PHE A 390 12.18 -5.96 13.02
C PHE A 390 11.58 -5.58 11.65
N PRO A 391 12.42 -5.21 10.66
CA PRO A 391 11.97 -4.54 9.44
C PRO A 391 11.38 -5.48 8.38
N VAL A 392 11.24 -6.78 8.64
CA VAL A 392 10.75 -7.77 7.66
C VAL A 392 9.34 -8.20 8.01
N ALA A 393 8.37 -7.95 7.12
CA ALA A 393 6.99 -8.43 7.27
C ALA A 393 6.90 -9.94 7.03
N VAL A 394 6.10 -10.61 7.85
CA VAL A 394 5.84 -12.05 7.71
C VAL A 394 4.38 -12.39 7.93
N GLU A 395 3.97 -13.53 7.36
CA GLU A 395 2.81 -14.26 7.88
C GLU A 395 3.23 -15.37 8.83
N TYR A 396 2.48 -15.57 9.92
CA TYR A 396 2.79 -16.60 10.91
C TYR A 396 1.53 -17.07 11.64
N LYS A 397 1.57 -18.31 12.11
CA LYS A 397 0.47 -18.90 12.89
C LYS A 397 0.40 -18.27 14.29
N SER A 398 -0.63 -17.47 14.54
CA SER A 398 -1.04 -17.09 15.89
C SER A 398 -2.18 -17.99 16.37
N THR A 399 -2.41 -18.07 17.68
CA THR A 399 -3.46 -18.92 18.29
C THR A 399 -4.87 -18.68 17.73
N GLU A 400 -5.12 -17.50 17.15
CA GLU A 400 -6.41 -17.14 16.55
C GLU A 400 -6.48 -17.42 15.03
N ARG A 401 -5.33 -17.67 14.38
CA ARG A 401 -5.19 -17.76 12.90
C ARG A 401 -4.59 -19.10 12.43
N GLU A 402 -4.40 -20.06 13.34
CA GLU A 402 -3.68 -21.32 13.10
C GLU A 402 -4.23 -22.18 11.94
N SER A 403 -5.53 -22.13 11.66
CA SER A 403 -6.19 -23.01 10.68
C SER A 403 -6.17 -22.52 9.23
N TYR A 404 -5.80 -21.26 8.98
CA TYR A 404 -5.93 -20.63 7.66
C TYR A 404 -4.60 -20.22 7.02
N ILE A 405 -3.51 -20.25 7.79
CA ILE A 405 -2.16 -19.96 7.33
C ILE A 405 -1.50 -21.28 6.89
N ASP A 406 -1.06 -21.33 5.63
CA ASP A 406 -0.19 -22.39 5.14
C ASP A 406 1.26 -21.92 5.27
N LEU A 407 2.11 -22.73 5.91
CA LEU A 407 3.55 -22.43 6.04
C LEU A 407 4.40 -23.47 5.30
N SER A 408 3.75 -24.36 4.54
CA SER A 408 4.41 -25.45 3.83
C SER A 408 4.71 -25.13 2.37
N ASP A 409 4.17 -24.02 1.87
CA ASP A 409 4.39 -23.42 0.57
C ASP A 409 5.60 -22.46 0.55
N GLY A 410 6.05 -22.00 1.72
CA GLY A 410 7.22 -21.13 1.90
C GLY A 410 8.57 -21.86 1.87
N GLU A 411 9.58 -21.19 1.30
CA GLU A 411 11.00 -21.52 1.47
C GLU A 411 11.78 -20.21 1.67
N GLY A 412 11.66 -19.65 2.87
CA GLY A 412 12.19 -18.35 3.24
C GLY A 412 13.46 -18.43 4.08
N TYR A 413 14.27 -17.38 3.99
CA TYR A 413 15.50 -17.22 4.73
C TYR A 413 15.68 -15.78 5.21
N ILE A 414 16.17 -15.62 6.44
CA ILE A 414 16.52 -14.32 7.01
C ILE A 414 17.98 -14.30 7.46
N SER A 415 18.63 -13.14 7.36
CA SER A 415 20.04 -12.96 7.72
C SER A 415 20.32 -11.55 8.26
N SER A 416 21.18 -11.47 9.28
CA SER A 416 21.60 -10.19 9.88
C SER A 416 22.75 -9.53 9.12
N ASN A 417 23.45 -10.29 8.29
CA ASN A 417 24.70 -9.86 7.63
C ASN A 417 24.78 -10.26 6.15
N GLY A 418 23.81 -11.01 5.63
CA GLY A 418 23.78 -11.47 4.24
C GLY A 418 24.72 -12.63 3.93
N PHE A 419 25.36 -13.23 4.94
CA PHE A 419 26.29 -14.36 4.81
C PHE A 419 25.77 -15.63 5.48
N VAL A 420 25.11 -15.50 6.63
CA VAL A 420 24.56 -16.63 7.40
C VAL A 420 23.04 -16.53 7.39
N TRP A 421 22.40 -17.52 6.80
CA TRP A 421 20.97 -17.54 6.54
C TRP A 421 20.26 -18.55 7.44
N THR A 422 19.13 -18.14 8.01
CA THR A 422 18.27 -18.97 8.87
C THR A 422 16.95 -19.19 8.16
N ASN A 423 16.53 -20.45 7.98
CA ASN A 423 15.25 -20.74 7.35
C ASN A 423 14.08 -20.31 8.24
N THR A 424 13.12 -19.57 7.69
CA THR A 424 12.05 -18.91 8.45
C THR A 424 10.95 -19.88 8.88
N GLU A 425 10.57 -20.82 8.03
CA GLU A 425 9.48 -21.76 8.31
C GLU A 425 9.87 -22.75 9.42
N ILE A 426 11.12 -23.22 9.43
CA ILE A 426 11.65 -24.16 10.43
C ILE A 426 11.90 -23.48 11.78
N ASN A 427 12.48 -22.27 11.78
CA ASN A 427 12.98 -21.65 13.03
C ASN A 427 11.99 -20.66 13.65
N TYR A 428 11.12 -20.06 12.84
CA TYR A 428 10.18 -19.02 13.28
C TYR A 428 8.72 -19.35 12.98
N GLN A 429 8.44 -20.44 12.23
CA GLN A 429 7.08 -20.84 11.84
C GLN A 429 6.33 -19.69 11.15
N SER A 430 6.99 -19.09 10.15
CA SER A 430 6.50 -17.93 9.42
C SER A 430 6.98 -17.96 7.97
N ASN A 431 6.13 -17.53 7.04
CA ASN A 431 6.51 -17.25 5.65
C ASN A 431 6.85 -15.76 5.50
N LEU A 432 7.85 -15.46 4.66
CA LEU A 432 8.21 -14.08 4.35
C LEU A 432 7.18 -13.43 3.40
N CYS A 433 6.83 -12.17 3.67
CA CYS A 433 6.01 -11.37 2.76
C CYS A 433 6.84 -10.78 1.62
N LEU A 434 7.20 -11.62 0.64
CA LEU A 434 8.04 -11.24 -0.49
C LEU A 434 7.43 -11.80 -1.79
N LYS A 435 6.84 -10.98 -2.64
CA LYS A 435 6.18 -11.40 -3.87
C LYS A 435 7.09 -11.20 -5.09
N VAL A 436 6.92 -11.99 -6.14
CA VAL A 436 7.64 -11.81 -7.43
C VAL A 436 6.64 -11.83 -8.57
N TYR A 437 6.76 -10.86 -9.47
CA TYR A 437 5.89 -10.68 -10.62
C TYR A 437 6.65 -10.97 -11.91
N ALA A 438 6.04 -11.74 -12.81
CA ALA A 438 6.69 -12.24 -14.01
C ALA A 438 5.75 -12.30 -15.22
N ASP A 439 6.33 -12.22 -16.41
CA ASP A 439 5.64 -12.42 -17.69
C ASP A 439 6.11 -13.72 -18.36
N GLU A 440 5.22 -14.38 -19.07
CA GLU A 440 5.53 -15.54 -19.90
C GLU A 440 6.51 -15.16 -21.03
N ARG A 441 7.48 -16.04 -21.31
CA ARG A 441 8.33 -15.94 -22.49
C ARG A 441 7.83 -16.90 -23.56
N GLU A 442 7.53 -16.35 -24.74
CA GLU A 442 7.14 -17.12 -25.95
C GLU A 442 8.20 -18.12 -26.42
#